data_AF-A0A225WAT2-F1
#
_entry.id   AF-A0A225WAT2-F1
#
_cell.length_a   1.000
_cell.length_b   1.000
_cell.length_c   1.000
_cell.angle_alpha   90.00
_cell.angle_beta   90.00
_cell.angle_gamma   90.00
#
_symmetry.space_group_name_H-M   'P 1'
#
loop_
_entity.id
_entity.type
_entity.pdbx_description
1 polymer ?
#
loop_
_entity_poly.entity_id
_entity_poly.type
_entity_poly.pdbx_seq_one_letter_code
_entity_poly.pdbx_strand_id
1 'polypeptide(L)'
;MATVVALTVSQSQQAAATPLHTDIVTEGTMTRKLEGVSNDDIAKLEQHFGTSFELKLKNLPASSAFKPAPWTGSPWPIYQDSINCEWDPNQPSPAEKYAKAFGLDVKTFMDSVSAQNGIDSMIPANATACSADTECNREDANLVCAKRAGKTSGICITMWYAMDQAWVQAAIFEKEPKCTVTHNGVTFQPMDIKGLITDVYADVDLSYVFTGSRFRGNINDKVDQYGRHSVLNMKCFGEGSVDNPSSHSDRTYRDLNPGFLHIAATNMLGRLNSTFVFDKEANYGVINQPAVGFEVDEQTVMTTAEDAKKFYKLDEYIWNQNATSIAFVKARLTGVKNMMDDDGKLLSGPNEDFVTVSNYTYLLELNDAEEIVGGEWLYESNDVHPDFLWFPTSKPAANTTTSIGLSYASVKELIEASAACAKMA
;
A
#
# COMPACT_ATOMS: atom_id res chain seq x y z
N MET A 1 -49.70 28.72 2.37
CA MET A 1 -48.39 28.97 1.73
C MET A 1 -47.33 28.52 2.73
N ALA A 2 -46.88 27.28 2.57
CA ALA A 2 -45.80 26.70 3.36
C ALA A 2 -44.53 26.78 2.50
N THR A 3 -43.49 27.41 3.03
CA THR A 3 -42.18 27.48 2.37
C THR A 3 -41.24 26.56 3.13
N VAL A 4 -40.82 25.51 2.45
CA VAL A 4 -39.84 24.51 2.86
C VAL A 4 -38.46 25.17 2.93
N VAL A 5 -37.77 25.04 4.06
CA VAL A 5 -36.34 25.37 4.18
C VAL A 5 -35.56 24.07 3.99
N ALA A 6 -34.88 23.95 2.86
CA ALA A 6 -33.97 22.86 2.56
C ALA A 6 -32.64 23.09 3.30
N LEU A 7 -32.26 22.14 4.15
CA LEU A 7 -30.92 22.01 4.73
C LEU A 7 -30.01 21.40 3.67
N THR A 8 -29.03 22.18 3.20
CA THR A 8 -27.97 21.73 2.31
C THR A 8 -26.92 20.93 3.08
N VAL A 9 -26.76 19.67 2.70
CA VAL A 9 -25.68 18.77 3.14
C VAL A 9 -24.35 19.26 2.57
N SER A 10 -23.35 19.41 3.44
CA SER A 10 -21.97 19.78 3.07
C SER A 10 -21.31 18.66 2.28
N GLN A 11 -20.83 18.99 1.08
CA GLN A 11 -19.94 18.13 0.30
C GLN A 11 -18.61 17.95 1.06
N SER A 12 -18.26 16.70 1.35
CA SER A 12 -16.92 16.29 1.76
C SER A 12 -15.93 16.62 0.64
N GLN A 13 -14.90 17.40 0.98
CA GLN A 13 -13.87 17.87 0.07
C GLN A 13 -13.04 16.69 -0.47
N GLN A 14 -13.05 16.53 -1.80
CA GLN A 14 -11.90 16.01 -2.52
C GLN A 14 -10.68 16.86 -2.15
N ALA A 15 -9.56 16.22 -1.80
CA ALA A 15 -8.29 16.87 -1.59
C ALA A 15 -7.94 17.72 -2.84
N ALA A 16 -8.09 19.03 -2.72
CA ALA A 16 -7.72 19.96 -3.76
C ALA A 16 -6.20 20.03 -3.84
N ALA A 17 -5.67 19.77 -5.04
CA ALA A 17 -4.26 19.91 -5.37
C ALA A 17 -3.75 21.31 -4.99
N THR A 18 -2.67 21.35 -4.21
CA THR A 18 -1.93 22.58 -3.92
C THR A 18 -1.23 23.07 -5.20
N PRO A 19 -1.15 24.38 -5.50
CA PRO A 19 -0.50 24.86 -6.72
C PRO A 19 1.01 24.62 -6.64
N LEU A 20 1.55 23.90 -7.63
CA LEU A 20 2.99 23.70 -7.80
C LEU A 20 3.71 25.04 -8.03
N HIS A 21 4.77 25.26 -7.25
CA HIS A 21 5.75 26.31 -7.48
C HIS A 21 6.45 26.00 -8.82
N THR A 22 6.43 26.95 -9.75
CA THR A 22 7.17 26.83 -11.01
C THR A 22 8.66 27.04 -10.74
N ASP A 23 9.41 25.96 -10.57
CA ASP A 23 10.86 26.04 -10.56
C ASP A 23 11.38 26.18 -12.00
N ILE A 24 12.07 27.29 -12.22
CA ILE A 24 12.81 27.60 -13.43
C ILE A 24 14.01 26.64 -13.49
N VAL A 25 13.97 25.69 -14.42
CA VAL A 25 15.11 24.84 -14.75
C VAL A 25 16.27 25.73 -15.21
N THR A 26 17.33 25.78 -14.42
CA THR A 26 18.61 26.33 -14.84
C THR A 26 19.43 25.24 -15.52
N GLU A 27 19.90 25.52 -16.74
CA GLU A 27 20.74 24.64 -17.56
C GLU A 27 22.02 24.22 -16.83
N GLY A 28 22.33 22.91 -16.78
CA GLY A 28 23.66 22.45 -16.34
C GLY A 28 23.85 21.00 -15.88
N THR A 29 22.84 20.13 -15.80
CA THR A 29 23.00 18.75 -15.29
C THR A 29 22.81 17.68 -16.38
N MET A 30 23.84 16.87 -16.58
CA MET A 30 23.89 15.71 -17.49
C MET A 30 22.72 14.75 -17.22
N THR A 31 21.96 14.41 -18.26
CA THR A 31 20.68 13.71 -18.17
C THR A 31 20.85 12.19 -18.08
N ARG A 32 20.46 11.61 -16.94
CA ARG A 32 20.17 10.17 -16.81
C ARG A 32 19.08 9.78 -17.82
N LYS A 33 19.25 8.66 -18.52
CA LYS A 33 18.39 8.32 -19.67
C LYS A 33 17.22 7.39 -19.34
N LEU A 34 17.16 6.84 -18.14
CA LEU A 34 16.31 5.69 -17.81
C LEU A 34 15.42 5.94 -16.60
N GLU A 35 15.75 5.39 -15.45
CA GLU A 35 14.96 5.61 -14.26
C GLU A 35 15.37 6.93 -13.60
N GLY A 36 14.45 7.61 -12.93
CA GLY A 36 14.82 8.79 -12.16
C GLY A 36 15.55 8.34 -10.89
N VAL A 37 16.71 8.90 -10.55
CA VAL A 37 17.02 8.95 -9.11
C VAL A 37 16.31 10.18 -8.61
N SER A 38 15.26 9.96 -7.85
CA SER A 38 14.70 11.02 -7.04
C SER A 38 15.63 11.21 -5.85
N ASN A 39 16.73 11.95 -6.03
CA ASN A 39 17.50 12.46 -4.88
C ASN A 39 16.55 13.19 -3.91
N ASP A 40 15.44 13.71 -4.43
CA ASP A 40 14.33 14.30 -3.68
C ASP A 40 13.66 13.27 -2.75
N ASP A 41 13.50 12.01 -3.12
CA ASP A 41 12.91 10.98 -2.25
C ASP A 41 13.86 10.59 -1.13
N ILE A 42 15.17 10.46 -1.39
CA ILE A 42 16.16 10.28 -0.31
C ILE A 42 16.12 11.49 0.62
N ALA A 43 16.10 12.72 0.09
CA ALA A 43 16.03 13.92 0.90
C ALA A 43 14.75 13.99 1.75
N LYS A 44 13.59 13.56 1.22
CA LYS A 44 12.34 13.42 1.99
C LYS A 44 12.50 12.45 3.15
N LEU A 45 13.11 11.29 2.92
CA LEU A 45 13.39 10.31 3.96
C LEU A 45 14.34 10.88 5.03
N GLU A 46 15.45 11.48 4.62
CA GLU A 46 16.43 12.10 5.52
C GLU A 46 15.83 13.23 6.36
N GLN A 47 14.98 14.07 5.74
CA GLN A 47 14.25 15.13 6.42
C GLN A 47 13.31 14.55 7.49
N HIS A 48 12.59 13.48 7.18
CA HIS A 48 11.70 12.83 8.13
C HIS A 48 12.47 12.19 9.30
N PHE A 49 13.51 11.42 9.00
CA PHE A 49 14.28 10.70 10.01
C PHE A 49 15.28 11.60 10.77
N GLY A 50 15.54 12.81 10.28
CA GLY A 50 16.49 13.75 10.87
C GLY A 50 17.94 13.27 10.81
N THR A 51 18.27 12.37 9.87
CA THR A 51 19.60 11.80 9.69
C THR A 51 19.86 11.51 8.22
N SER A 52 21.11 11.65 7.80
CA SER A 52 21.52 11.22 6.47
C SER A 52 21.49 9.70 6.35
N PHE A 53 21.14 9.23 5.16
CA PHE A 53 21.13 7.81 4.81
C PHE A 53 22.53 7.37 4.38
N GLU A 54 22.89 6.13 4.69
CA GLU A 54 24.11 5.54 4.15
C GLU A 54 23.90 5.21 2.68
N LEU A 55 24.81 5.69 1.82
CA LEU A 55 24.76 5.52 0.37
C LEU A 55 25.87 4.60 -0.13
N LYS A 56 26.91 4.36 0.66
CA LYS A 56 28.04 3.51 0.25
C LYS A 56 27.65 2.06 0.35
N LEU A 57 27.63 1.37 -0.79
CA LEU A 57 27.18 -0.02 -0.88
C LEU A 57 27.87 -0.92 0.15
N LYS A 58 29.18 -0.77 0.33
CA LYS A 58 29.98 -1.57 1.29
C LYS A 58 29.62 -1.36 2.76
N ASN A 59 28.97 -0.25 3.11
CA ASN A 59 28.57 0.08 4.47
C ASN A 59 27.11 -0.31 4.76
N LEU A 60 26.36 -0.71 3.73
CA LEU A 60 24.98 -1.15 3.87
C LEU A 60 24.93 -2.61 4.33
N PRO A 61 24.02 -2.97 5.24
CA PRO A 61 23.86 -4.34 5.69
C PRO A 61 23.28 -5.23 4.58
N ALA A 62 23.87 -6.42 4.39
CA ALA A 62 23.35 -7.44 3.48
C ALA A 62 22.06 -8.10 4.00
N SER A 63 21.73 -7.97 5.28
CA SER A 63 20.49 -8.45 5.87
C SER A 63 19.94 -7.41 6.85
N SER A 64 18.68 -7.02 6.66
CA SER A 64 17.97 -6.01 7.44
C SER A 64 16.62 -6.57 7.86
N ALA A 65 16.19 -6.28 9.09
CA ALA A 65 14.91 -6.77 9.60
C ALA A 65 14.28 -5.81 10.60
N PHE A 66 12.98 -5.58 10.46
CA PHE A 66 12.20 -4.78 11.39
C PHE A 66 11.50 -5.68 12.41
N LYS A 67 11.65 -5.39 13.71
CA LYS A 67 11.07 -6.16 14.81
C LYS A 67 10.47 -5.24 15.89
N PRO A 68 9.34 -5.62 16.52
CA PRO A 68 8.49 -6.76 16.17
C PRO A 68 7.83 -6.57 14.79
N ALA A 69 7.55 -7.68 14.10
CA ALA A 69 6.87 -7.61 12.81
C ALA A 69 5.44 -7.04 13.00
N PRO A 70 4.96 -6.20 12.07
CA PRO A 70 3.55 -5.82 11.97
C PRO A 70 2.67 -7.07 11.91
N TRP A 71 1.50 -7.00 12.53
CA TRP A 71 0.60 -8.16 12.61
C TRP A 71 -0.19 -8.40 11.32
N THR A 72 -0.49 -9.67 11.03
CA THR A 72 -1.36 -10.05 9.91
C THR A 72 -2.81 -9.67 10.19
N GLY A 73 -3.53 -9.25 9.16
CA GLY A 73 -4.91 -8.80 9.24
C GLY A 73 -5.67 -9.02 7.94
N SER A 74 -6.99 -8.95 8.00
CA SER A 74 -7.81 -8.76 6.81
C SER A 74 -7.60 -7.33 6.30
N PRO A 75 -7.61 -7.10 4.99
CA PRO A 75 -7.81 -5.78 4.45
C PRO A 75 -9.30 -5.37 4.50
N TRP A 76 -10.21 -6.24 4.97
CA TRP A 76 -11.65 -6.01 5.09
C TRP A 76 -12.28 -5.56 3.77
N PRO A 77 -12.42 -6.48 2.81
CA PRO A 77 -12.87 -6.15 1.45
C PRO A 77 -14.23 -5.46 1.42
N ILE A 78 -14.36 -4.49 0.52
CA ILE A 78 -15.57 -3.69 0.37
C ILE A 78 -16.75 -4.57 -0.08
N TYR A 79 -16.51 -5.57 -0.93
CA TYR A 79 -17.55 -6.49 -1.40
C TYR A 79 -18.11 -7.41 -0.29
N GLN A 80 -17.40 -7.54 0.83
CA GLN A 80 -17.85 -8.25 2.04
C GLN A 80 -18.49 -7.31 3.07
N ASP A 81 -18.75 -6.06 2.68
CA ASP A 81 -19.33 -5.01 3.52
C ASP A 81 -18.39 -4.54 4.65
N SER A 82 -17.07 -4.50 4.40
CA SER A 82 -16.07 -4.04 5.38
C SER A 82 -16.17 -4.83 6.71
N ILE A 83 -16.09 -4.17 7.85
CA ILE A 83 -16.19 -4.76 9.18
C ILE A 83 -17.63 -5.17 9.57
N ASN A 84 -18.62 -5.03 8.67
CA ASN A 84 -19.90 -5.74 8.80
C ASN A 84 -19.78 -7.22 8.41
N CYS A 85 -18.66 -7.65 7.81
CA CYS A 85 -18.42 -9.04 7.48
C CYS A 85 -18.49 -9.94 8.72
N GLU A 86 -19.36 -10.95 8.67
CA GLU A 86 -19.42 -12.06 9.63
C GLU A 86 -18.28 -13.04 9.35
N TRP A 87 -17.06 -12.64 9.70
CA TRP A 87 -15.85 -13.41 9.41
C TRP A 87 -15.82 -14.79 10.08
N ASP A 88 -16.55 -14.96 11.19
CA ASP A 88 -16.94 -16.26 11.75
C ASP A 88 -18.47 -16.38 11.61
N PRO A 89 -18.97 -17.36 10.82
CA PRO A 89 -20.41 -17.49 10.54
C PRO A 89 -21.27 -17.81 11.78
N ASN A 90 -20.65 -18.11 12.94
CA ASN A 90 -21.34 -18.36 14.19
C ASN A 90 -21.33 -17.16 15.14
N GLN A 91 -20.79 -16.02 14.71
CA GLN A 91 -20.60 -14.83 15.55
C GLN A 91 -21.15 -13.58 14.85
N PRO A 92 -21.64 -12.60 15.63
CA PRO A 92 -21.91 -11.27 15.09
C PRO A 92 -20.64 -10.63 14.53
N SER A 93 -20.80 -9.74 13.54
CA SER A 93 -19.70 -8.99 12.94
C SER A 93 -18.98 -8.08 13.94
N PRO A 94 -17.73 -7.66 13.66
CA PRO A 94 -17.02 -6.68 14.49
C PRO A 94 -17.84 -5.41 14.72
N ALA A 95 -18.49 -4.89 13.68
CA ALA A 95 -19.34 -3.71 13.77
C ALA A 95 -20.55 -3.89 14.71
N GLU A 96 -21.26 -5.02 14.59
CA GLU A 96 -22.39 -5.33 15.47
C GLU A 96 -21.96 -5.48 16.93
N LYS A 97 -20.81 -6.14 17.17
CA LYS A 97 -20.25 -6.28 18.53
C LYS A 97 -19.91 -4.93 19.14
N TYR A 98 -19.25 -4.04 18.38
CA TYR A 98 -18.92 -2.70 18.87
C TYR A 98 -20.19 -1.91 19.21
N ALA A 99 -21.15 -1.87 18.29
CA ALA A 99 -22.40 -1.14 18.53
C ALA A 99 -23.11 -1.62 19.81
N LYS A 100 -23.22 -2.95 20.01
CA LYS A 100 -23.82 -3.51 21.23
C LYS A 100 -23.05 -3.18 22.50
N ALA A 101 -21.73 -3.32 22.49
CA ALA A 101 -20.92 -3.14 23.70
C ALA A 101 -20.85 -1.67 24.14
N PHE A 102 -20.91 -0.74 23.20
CA PHE A 102 -20.79 0.70 23.46
C PHE A 102 -22.13 1.45 23.36
N GLY A 103 -23.25 0.72 23.33
CA GLY A 103 -24.60 1.31 23.43
C GLY A 103 -25.04 2.12 22.22
N LEU A 104 -24.55 1.79 21.02
CA LEU A 104 -24.99 2.37 19.75
C LEU A 104 -26.15 1.57 19.16
N ASP A 105 -26.96 2.23 18.32
CA ASP A 105 -27.96 1.52 17.51
C ASP A 105 -27.26 0.66 16.45
N VAL A 106 -27.41 -0.66 16.55
CA VAL A 106 -26.72 -1.64 15.68
C VAL A 106 -26.98 -1.36 14.21
N LYS A 107 -28.25 -1.14 13.84
CA LYS A 107 -28.62 -0.95 12.44
C LYS A 107 -27.98 0.33 11.88
N THR A 108 -28.12 1.44 12.60
CA THR A 108 -27.56 2.74 12.20
C THR A 108 -26.05 2.68 12.08
N PHE A 109 -25.36 2.04 13.03
CA PHE A 109 -23.92 1.89 12.99
C PHE A 109 -23.46 1.05 11.79
N MET A 110 -24.04 -0.13 11.57
CA MET A 110 -23.69 -0.99 10.43
C MET A 110 -24.04 -0.37 9.07
N ASP A 111 -25.15 0.36 8.98
CA ASP A 111 -25.48 1.15 7.78
C ASP A 111 -24.43 2.23 7.51
N SER A 112 -23.91 2.86 8.57
CA SER A 112 -22.85 3.88 8.44
C SER A 112 -21.51 3.27 8.03
N VAL A 113 -21.13 2.11 8.59
CA VAL A 113 -19.95 1.32 8.15
C VAL A 113 -20.05 1.00 6.65
N SER A 114 -21.21 0.51 6.20
CA SER A 114 -21.44 0.17 4.79
C SER A 114 -21.31 1.39 3.87
N ALA A 115 -21.89 2.52 4.28
CA ALA A 115 -21.84 3.77 3.52
C ALA A 115 -20.43 4.40 3.47
N GLN A 116 -19.61 4.18 4.50
CA GLN A 116 -18.26 4.71 4.59
C GLN A 116 -17.26 3.84 3.81
N ASN A 117 -17.23 2.54 4.12
CA ASN A 117 -16.17 1.62 3.67
C ASN A 117 -16.70 0.29 3.10
N GLY A 118 -18.01 0.07 3.08
CA GLY A 118 -18.63 -1.20 2.64
C GLY A 118 -19.39 -1.08 1.32
N ILE A 119 -20.41 -1.91 1.16
CA ILE A 119 -21.10 -2.07 -0.12
C ILE A 119 -21.81 -0.78 -0.53
N ASP A 120 -22.44 -0.08 0.43
CA ASP A 120 -23.19 1.14 0.13
C ASP A 120 -22.27 2.30 -0.30
N SER A 121 -20.98 2.30 0.08
CA SER A 121 -19.98 3.27 -0.40
C SER A 121 -19.76 3.18 -1.92
N MET A 122 -20.04 2.02 -2.51
CA MET A 122 -19.84 1.70 -3.92
C MET A 122 -21.13 1.81 -4.74
N ILE A 123 -22.15 2.52 -4.25
CA ILE A 123 -23.38 2.81 -5.00
C ILE A 123 -23.29 4.22 -5.65
N PRO A 124 -22.56 4.43 -6.77
CA PRO A 124 -22.76 5.57 -7.65
C PRO A 124 -23.91 5.30 -8.66
N ALA A 125 -24.26 6.33 -9.44
CA ALA A 125 -25.38 6.29 -10.40
C ALA A 125 -25.31 5.18 -11.48
N ASN A 126 -24.15 4.57 -11.69
CA ASN A 126 -23.87 3.55 -12.69
C ASN A 126 -23.46 2.19 -12.09
N ALA A 127 -23.70 1.96 -10.80
CA ALA A 127 -23.51 0.65 -10.19
C ALA A 127 -24.35 -0.41 -10.92
N THR A 128 -23.71 -1.50 -11.34
CA THR A 128 -24.43 -2.62 -11.96
C THR A 128 -25.08 -3.43 -10.84
N ALA A 129 -26.41 -3.33 -10.75
CA ALA A 129 -27.19 -4.16 -9.84
C ALA A 129 -27.06 -5.64 -10.22
N CYS A 130 -27.06 -6.50 -9.21
CA CYS A 130 -26.91 -7.94 -9.42
C CYS A 130 -27.70 -8.76 -8.39
N SER A 131 -27.99 -10.00 -8.76
CA SER A 131 -28.53 -11.04 -7.88
C SER A 131 -27.65 -12.29 -7.81
N ALA A 132 -26.65 -12.42 -8.68
CA ALA A 132 -25.66 -13.50 -8.70
C ALA A 132 -24.37 -13.04 -9.39
N ASP A 133 -23.25 -13.70 -9.09
CA ASP A 133 -21.93 -13.36 -9.68
C ASP A 133 -21.91 -13.47 -11.20
N THR A 134 -22.74 -14.35 -11.77
CA THR A 134 -22.90 -14.51 -13.23
C THR A 134 -23.41 -13.26 -13.94
N GLU A 135 -23.97 -12.30 -13.21
CA GLU A 135 -24.44 -11.02 -13.73
C GLU A 135 -23.33 -9.94 -13.72
N CYS A 136 -22.20 -10.23 -13.06
CA CYS A 136 -21.07 -9.33 -12.91
C CYS A 136 -19.97 -9.64 -13.94
N ASN A 137 -20.28 -9.54 -15.23
CA ASN A 137 -19.34 -9.85 -16.30
C ASN A 137 -18.65 -8.60 -16.84
N ARG A 138 -17.36 -8.48 -16.54
CA ARG A 138 -16.43 -7.60 -17.27
C ARG A 138 -15.09 -8.31 -17.29
N GLU A 139 -14.58 -8.62 -18.49
CA GLU A 139 -13.42 -9.50 -18.73
C GLU A 139 -12.17 -9.10 -17.91
N ASP A 140 -12.06 -7.83 -17.50
CA ASP A 140 -10.85 -7.28 -16.87
C ASP A 140 -10.99 -6.91 -15.38
N ALA A 141 -12.12 -7.19 -14.70
CA ALA A 141 -12.44 -6.50 -13.42
C ALA A 141 -12.63 -7.37 -12.16
N ASN A 142 -12.45 -8.69 -12.23
CA ASN A 142 -12.68 -9.66 -11.13
C ASN A 142 -13.82 -9.22 -10.19
N LEU A 143 -15.01 -9.07 -10.78
CA LEU A 143 -16.21 -8.53 -10.13
C LEU A 143 -17.00 -9.66 -9.48
N VAL A 144 -17.55 -9.39 -8.29
CA VAL A 144 -18.48 -10.28 -7.59
C VAL A 144 -19.76 -9.54 -7.23
N CYS A 145 -20.86 -10.27 -7.08
CA CYS A 145 -22.12 -9.70 -6.68
C CYS A 145 -22.16 -9.48 -5.16
N ALA A 146 -21.76 -8.28 -4.74
CA ALA A 146 -21.67 -7.89 -3.34
C ALA A 146 -23.06 -7.57 -2.76
N LYS A 147 -23.45 -8.27 -1.69
CA LYS A 147 -24.76 -8.13 -1.05
C LYS A 147 -24.61 -7.89 0.44
N ARG A 148 -25.35 -6.91 0.97
CA ARG A 148 -25.46 -6.73 2.43
C ARG A 148 -26.15 -7.93 3.07
N ALA A 149 -25.81 -8.22 4.31
CA ALA A 149 -26.40 -9.32 5.07
C ALA A 149 -27.95 -9.28 5.03
N GLY A 150 -28.57 -10.41 4.72
CA GLY A 150 -30.02 -10.55 4.60
C GLY A 150 -30.64 -9.94 3.32
N LYS A 151 -29.86 -9.42 2.38
CA LYS A 151 -30.34 -8.95 1.07
C LYS A 151 -30.19 -10.01 0.00
N THR A 152 -31.13 -10.05 -0.95
CA THR A 152 -31.12 -10.98 -2.09
C THR A 152 -30.46 -10.40 -3.33
N SER A 153 -30.39 -9.07 -3.42
CA SER A 153 -29.75 -8.31 -4.50
C SER A 153 -28.69 -7.36 -3.95
N GLY A 154 -27.76 -6.97 -4.80
CA GLY A 154 -26.64 -6.12 -4.47
C GLY A 154 -26.08 -5.42 -5.71
N ILE A 155 -24.78 -5.16 -5.71
CA ILE A 155 -24.07 -4.51 -6.81
C ILE A 155 -22.77 -5.25 -7.14
N CYS A 156 -22.34 -5.17 -8.39
CA CYS A 156 -21.06 -5.74 -8.81
C CYS A 156 -19.90 -4.88 -8.30
N ILE A 157 -19.06 -5.45 -7.43
CA ILE A 157 -17.88 -4.79 -6.85
C ILE A 157 -16.63 -5.61 -7.18
N THR A 158 -15.53 -4.92 -7.47
CA THR A 158 -14.24 -5.55 -7.73
C THR A 158 -13.62 -6.08 -6.44
N MET A 159 -13.14 -7.33 -6.46
CA MET A 159 -12.69 -8.04 -5.26
C MET A 159 -11.47 -7.43 -4.56
N TRP A 160 -10.60 -6.70 -5.26
CA TRP A 160 -9.40 -6.10 -4.66
C TRP A 160 -9.67 -4.78 -3.92
N TYR A 161 -10.86 -4.19 -4.07
CA TYR A 161 -11.23 -3.01 -3.28
C TYR A 161 -11.35 -3.36 -1.80
N ALA A 162 -10.49 -2.78 -0.98
CA ALA A 162 -10.36 -3.06 0.44
C ALA A 162 -9.74 -1.86 1.20
N MET A 163 -9.52 -2.04 2.50
CA MET A 163 -8.87 -1.12 3.42
C MET A 163 -7.45 -1.61 3.79
N ASP A 164 -6.70 -2.17 2.84
CA ASP A 164 -5.36 -2.67 3.06
C ASP A 164 -4.41 -1.55 3.52
N GLN A 165 -4.52 -0.35 2.95
CA GLN A 165 -3.80 0.85 3.38
C GLN A 165 -4.06 1.20 4.85
N ALA A 166 -5.25 0.96 5.38
CA ALA A 166 -5.56 1.23 6.78
C ALA A 166 -5.06 0.10 7.69
N TRP A 167 -5.20 -1.15 7.24
CA TRP A 167 -4.68 -2.31 7.96
C TRP A 167 -3.17 -2.22 8.17
N VAL A 168 -2.39 -1.92 7.13
CA VAL A 168 -0.92 -1.86 7.25
C VAL A 168 -0.47 -0.79 8.26
N GLN A 169 -1.16 0.35 8.33
CA GLN A 169 -0.86 1.40 9.31
C GLN A 169 -1.16 0.92 10.74
N ALA A 170 -2.33 0.31 10.95
CA ALA A 170 -2.70 -0.26 12.24
C ALA A 170 -1.74 -1.39 12.65
N ALA A 171 -1.30 -2.22 11.70
CA ALA A 171 -0.36 -3.30 11.90
C ALA A 171 1.01 -2.83 12.37
N ILE A 172 1.50 -1.72 11.79
CA ILE A 172 2.79 -1.13 12.14
C ILE A 172 2.74 -0.49 13.53
N PHE A 173 1.67 0.24 13.83
CA PHE A 173 1.62 1.08 15.03
C PHE A 173 1.03 0.41 16.26
N GLU A 174 0.05 -0.46 16.09
CA GLU A 174 -0.73 -0.99 17.20
C GLU A 174 -0.22 -2.34 17.68
N LYS A 175 -0.30 -2.56 18.99
CA LYS A 175 -0.04 -3.87 19.57
C LYS A 175 -1.01 -4.87 18.96
N GLU A 176 -0.49 -6.04 18.60
CA GLU A 176 -1.33 -7.11 18.11
C GLU A 176 -2.32 -7.56 19.20
N PRO A 177 -3.64 -7.58 18.93
CA PRO A 177 -4.61 -8.27 19.77
C PRO A 177 -4.31 -9.77 19.82
N LYS A 178 -4.25 -10.38 21.01
CA LYS A 178 -3.83 -11.79 21.22
C LYS A 178 -4.91 -12.66 21.84
N CYS A 179 -5.64 -12.11 22.80
CA CYS A 179 -6.65 -12.83 23.55
C CYS A 179 -8.04 -12.23 23.37
N THR A 180 -9.07 -13.02 23.64
CA THR A 180 -10.45 -12.52 23.69
C THR A 180 -10.62 -11.51 24.81
N VAL A 181 -11.48 -10.51 24.59
CA VAL A 181 -11.84 -9.49 25.59
C VAL A 181 -13.35 -9.40 25.66
N THR A 182 -13.90 -9.43 26.87
CA THR A 182 -15.33 -9.19 27.09
C THR A 182 -15.54 -7.81 27.66
N HIS A 183 -16.39 -7.00 27.03
CA HIS A 183 -16.81 -5.68 27.48
C HIS A 183 -18.33 -5.55 27.40
N ASN A 184 -18.97 -5.09 28.47
CA ASN A 184 -20.44 -4.91 28.56
C ASN A 184 -21.25 -6.13 28.06
N GLY A 185 -20.80 -7.34 28.38
CA GLY A 185 -21.46 -8.59 28.00
C GLY A 185 -21.22 -9.06 26.56
N VAL A 186 -20.45 -8.31 25.75
CA VAL A 186 -20.05 -8.68 24.39
C VAL A 186 -18.61 -9.17 24.40
N THR A 187 -18.34 -10.30 23.74
CA THR A 187 -16.99 -10.85 23.61
C THR A 187 -16.41 -10.52 22.24
N PHE A 188 -15.27 -9.84 22.24
CA PHE A 188 -14.45 -9.52 21.09
C PHE A 188 -13.32 -10.54 20.96
N GLN A 189 -13.22 -11.17 19.81
CA GLN A 189 -12.07 -11.95 19.37
C GLN A 189 -10.95 -11.01 18.91
N PRO A 190 -9.68 -11.44 18.90
CA PRO A 190 -8.58 -10.67 18.33
C PRO A 190 -8.88 -10.13 16.92
N MET A 191 -9.55 -10.93 16.08
CA MET A 191 -9.92 -10.51 14.73
C MET A 191 -10.97 -9.40 14.70
N ASP A 192 -11.92 -9.40 15.64
CA ASP A 192 -12.88 -8.28 15.77
C ASP A 192 -12.15 -6.98 16.08
N ILE A 193 -11.20 -7.02 17.02
CA ILE A 193 -10.42 -5.86 17.45
C ILE A 193 -9.52 -5.36 16.30
N LYS A 194 -8.89 -6.27 15.54
CA LYS A 194 -8.14 -5.96 14.31
C LYS A 194 -9.04 -5.27 13.26
N GLY A 195 -10.30 -5.66 13.14
CA GLY A 195 -11.27 -4.99 12.26
C GLY A 195 -11.59 -3.57 12.70
N LEU A 196 -11.96 -3.40 13.96
CA LEU A 196 -12.33 -2.09 14.50
C LEU A 196 -11.17 -1.08 14.37
N ILE A 197 -9.95 -1.50 14.66
CA ILE A 197 -8.80 -0.58 14.54
C ILE A 197 -8.49 -0.24 13.09
N THR A 198 -8.60 -1.20 12.16
CA THR A 198 -8.43 -0.92 10.73
C THR A 198 -9.44 0.12 10.25
N ASP A 199 -10.71 0.01 10.64
CA ASP A 199 -11.75 0.97 10.24
C ASP A 199 -11.50 2.37 10.82
N VAL A 200 -10.97 2.49 12.05
CA VAL A 200 -10.50 3.77 12.59
C VAL A 200 -9.41 4.39 11.69
N TYR A 201 -8.41 3.61 11.30
CA TYR A 201 -7.33 4.10 10.43
C TYR A 201 -7.81 4.42 9.00
N ALA A 202 -8.95 3.88 8.56
CA ALA A 202 -9.52 4.15 7.25
C ALA A 202 -10.22 5.53 7.18
N ASP A 203 -10.77 6.02 8.30
CA ASP A 203 -11.47 7.31 8.36
C ASP A 203 -10.56 8.51 8.64
N VAL A 204 -9.38 8.28 9.22
CA VAL A 204 -8.51 9.35 9.72
C VAL A 204 -7.50 9.77 8.66
N ASP A 205 -7.43 11.08 8.40
CA ASP A 205 -6.39 11.67 7.57
C ASP A 205 -5.06 11.75 8.34
N LEU A 206 -4.18 10.77 8.11
CA LEU A 206 -2.85 10.72 8.70
C LEU A 206 -1.81 11.23 7.72
N SER A 207 -0.87 12.05 8.21
CA SER A 207 0.28 12.46 7.40
C SER A 207 1.19 11.27 7.12
N TYR A 208 1.62 11.14 5.86
CA TYR A 208 2.52 10.09 5.40
C TYR A 208 3.70 10.70 4.62
N VAL A 209 4.80 9.97 4.57
CA VAL A 209 5.88 10.21 3.61
C VAL A 209 5.66 9.26 2.44
N PHE A 210 5.67 9.78 1.21
CA PHE A 210 5.47 9.02 -0.03
C PHE A 210 6.65 9.22 -0.98
N THR A 211 7.11 8.12 -1.57
CA THR A 211 8.28 8.06 -2.46
C THR A 211 7.97 7.14 -3.64
N GLY A 212 8.44 7.51 -4.85
CA GLY A 212 7.89 6.99 -6.11
C GLY A 212 6.51 7.60 -6.43
N SER A 213 5.86 7.10 -7.48
CA SER A 213 4.51 7.53 -7.87
C SER A 213 3.64 6.34 -8.24
N ARG A 214 2.33 6.46 -8.01
CA ARG A 214 1.39 5.42 -8.41
C ARG A 214 1.27 5.29 -9.94
N PHE A 215 1.64 4.14 -10.47
CA PHE A 215 1.26 3.66 -11.77
C PHE A 215 -0.22 3.20 -11.79
N ARG A 216 -0.96 3.58 -12.84
CA ARG A 216 -2.41 3.29 -12.98
C ARG A 216 -2.74 2.61 -14.32
N GLY A 217 -1.74 2.02 -14.96
CA GLY A 217 -1.91 1.35 -16.24
C GLY A 217 -1.88 -0.17 -16.11
N ASN A 218 -2.20 -0.81 -17.22
CA ASN A 218 -1.78 -2.18 -17.45
C ASN A 218 -0.49 -2.14 -18.26
N ILE A 219 0.44 -3.03 -17.93
CA ILE A 219 1.64 -3.23 -18.73
C ILE A 219 1.18 -3.71 -20.12
N ASN A 220 1.43 -2.90 -21.15
CA ASN A 220 1.34 -3.34 -22.53
C ASN A 220 2.72 -3.89 -22.90
N ASP A 221 2.80 -5.10 -23.47
CA ASP A 221 4.04 -5.85 -23.81
C ASP A 221 5.08 -5.14 -24.71
N LYS A 222 4.93 -3.84 -24.99
CA LYS A 222 5.90 -3.08 -25.77
C LYS A 222 7.11 -2.75 -24.92
N VAL A 223 8.12 -3.59 -25.02
CA VAL A 223 9.46 -3.28 -24.55
C VAL A 223 10.29 -2.57 -25.63
N ASP A 224 11.24 -1.74 -25.22
CA ASP A 224 12.25 -1.18 -26.12
C ASP A 224 13.33 -2.21 -26.49
N GLN A 225 14.30 -1.81 -27.31
CA GLN A 225 15.36 -2.71 -27.80
C GLN A 225 16.28 -3.28 -26.70
N TYR A 226 16.14 -2.81 -25.46
CA TYR A 226 16.89 -3.26 -24.29
C TYR A 226 16.04 -4.07 -23.31
N GLY A 227 14.79 -4.39 -23.68
CA GLY A 227 13.88 -5.22 -22.88
C GLY A 227 13.13 -4.46 -21.78
N ARG A 228 13.08 -3.12 -21.84
CA ARG A 228 12.40 -2.29 -20.83
C ARG A 228 11.06 -1.82 -21.33
N HIS A 229 10.07 -1.65 -20.47
CA HIS A 229 8.78 -1.09 -20.87
C HIS A 229 8.93 0.27 -21.54
N SER A 230 8.48 0.33 -22.80
CA SER A 230 8.44 1.55 -23.59
C SER A 230 7.36 2.43 -23.00
N VAL A 231 7.81 3.49 -22.33
CA VAL A 231 6.95 4.53 -21.76
C VAL A 231 5.90 5.01 -22.79
N LEU A 232 6.29 5.20 -24.06
CA LEU A 232 5.55 5.91 -25.12
C LEU A 232 4.08 5.50 -25.44
N ASN A 233 3.47 4.49 -24.82
CA ASN A 233 2.08 4.10 -25.10
C ASN A 233 1.35 3.41 -23.93
N MET A 234 1.71 3.67 -22.68
CA MET A 234 1.00 3.08 -21.53
C MET A 234 -0.36 3.76 -21.35
N LYS A 235 -1.44 3.02 -21.61
CA LYS A 235 -2.81 3.49 -21.35
C LYS A 235 -3.13 3.30 -19.87
N CYS A 236 -3.34 4.37 -19.13
CA CYS A 236 -3.97 4.31 -17.82
C CYS A 236 -5.42 3.83 -17.97
N PHE A 237 -5.84 2.85 -17.16
CA PHE A 237 -7.24 2.42 -17.13
C PHE A 237 -8.04 3.46 -16.34
N GLY A 238 -9.02 4.12 -16.97
CA GLY A 238 -10.02 4.92 -16.26
C GLY A 238 -10.26 6.36 -16.73
N GLU A 239 -9.52 6.91 -17.71
CA GLU A 239 -9.82 8.26 -18.21
C GLU A 239 -10.58 8.23 -19.54
N GLY A 240 -11.89 8.44 -19.43
CA GLY A 240 -12.74 8.95 -20.51
C GLY A 240 -12.74 10.48 -20.59
N SER A 241 -11.69 11.16 -20.12
CA SER A 241 -11.49 12.60 -20.31
C SER A 241 -10.52 12.86 -21.44
N VAL A 242 -11.10 13.14 -22.60
CA VAL A 242 -10.49 13.91 -23.68
C VAL A 242 -10.11 15.25 -23.06
N ASP A 243 -8.81 15.48 -22.78
CA ASP A 243 -8.12 16.77 -22.69
C ASP A 243 -6.87 16.67 -21.78
N ASN A 244 -5.85 15.89 -22.19
CA ASN A 244 -4.39 16.15 -22.04
C ASN A 244 -3.56 14.84 -22.07
N PRO A 245 -3.26 14.27 -23.24
CA PRO A 245 -2.54 13.00 -23.37
C PRO A 245 -1.01 13.11 -23.25
N SER A 246 -0.44 14.15 -22.63
CA SER A 246 1.01 14.42 -22.83
C SER A 246 1.78 15.03 -21.65
N SER A 247 1.60 14.61 -20.40
CA SER A 247 2.62 15.02 -19.39
C SER A 247 2.94 14.11 -18.20
N HIS A 248 2.11 13.13 -17.80
CA HIS A 248 2.33 12.47 -16.50
C HIS A 248 2.20 10.94 -16.46
N SER A 249 1.88 10.26 -17.57
CA SER A 249 1.50 8.83 -17.55
C SER A 249 2.60 7.83 -17.95
N ASP A 250 3.79 8.31 -18.30
CA ASP A 250 4.81 7.49 -18.98
C ASP A 250 5.97 7.04 -18.07
N ARG A 251 6.34 7.85 -17.07
CA ARG A 251 7.54 7.59 -16.25
C ARG A 251 7.26 6.87 -14.93
N THR A 252 6.02 6.86 -14.46
CA THR A 252 5.67 6.35 -13.12
C THR A 252 5.96 4.87 -12.97
N TYR A 253 5.76 4.07 -14.01
CA TYR A 253 6.16 2.66 -13.97
C TYR A 253 7.66 2.44 -13.77
N ARG A 254 8.51 3.41 -14.09
CA ARG A 254 9.97 3.30 -13.99
C ARG A 254 10.56 4.30 -12.99
N ASP A 255 9.74 4.89 -12.13
CA ASP A 255 10.19 5.95 -11.25
C ASP A 255 10.78 5.43 -9.93
N LEU A 256 10.32 4.27 -9.47
CA LEU A 256 10.90 3.61 -8.31
C LEU A 256 12.19 2.89 -8.69
N ASN A 257 13.28 3.64 -8.58
CA ASN A 257 14.60 3.16 -8.90
C ASN A 257 15.06 2.03 -7.94
N PRO A 258 15.67 0.92 -8.42
CA PRO A 258 16.17 -0.13 -7.54
C PRO A 258 17.31 0.33 -6.63
N GLY A 259 18.09 1.33 -7.05
CA GLY A 259 19.07 1.99 -6.18
C GLY A 259 18.40 2.67 -4.99
N PHE A 260 17.30 3.39 -5.22
CA PHE A 260 16.49 3.96 -4.15
C PHE A 260 15.88 2.88 -3.26
N LEU A 261 15.25 1.84 -3.83
CA LEU A 261 14.70 0.72 -3.03
C LEU A 261 15.77 0.11 -2.13
N HIS A 262 16.96 -0.17 -2.68
CA HIS A 262 18.06 -0.77 -1.93
C HIS A 262 18.51 0.12 -0.77
N ILE A 263 18.71 1.43 -1.03
CA ILE A 263 19.07 2.42 -0.01
C ILE A 263 17.98 2.51 1.07
N ALA A 264 16.72 2.66 0.67
CA ALA A 264 15.59 2.80 1.60
C ALA A 264 15.44 1.55 2.46
N ALA A 265 15.46 0.35 1.86
CA ALA A 265 15.28 -0.91 2.57
C ALA A 265 16.39 -1.17 3.59
N THR A 266 17.65 -1.01 3.18
CA THR A 266 18.81 -1.26 4.06
C THR A 266 18.94 -0.22 5.18
N ASN A 267 18.62 1.05 4.93
CA ASN A 267 18.65 2.07 5.96
C ASN A 267 17.45 1.96 6.92
N MET A 268 16.22 1.91 6.41
CA MET A 268 15.02 1.92 7.24
C MET A 268 14.92 0.64 8.08
N LEU A 269 15.02 -0.53 7.45
CA LEU A 269 14.89 -1.81 8.14
C LEU A 269 16.15 -2.18 8.93
N GLY A 270 17.34 -1.79 8.43
CA GLY A 270 18.62 -2.27 8.98
C GLY A 270 19.29 -1.32 9.97
N ARG A 271 19.08 -0.01 9.84
CA ARG A 271 19.83 1.01 10.59
C ARG A 271 18.96 1.92 11.45
N LEU A 272 17.74 2.19 11.01
CA LEU A 272 16.82 3.14 11.66
C LEU A 272 15.76 2.46 12.53
N ASN A 273 15.73 1.11 12.55
CA ASN A 273 14.69 0.32 13.21
C ASN A 273 13.28 0.83 12.86
N SER A 274 13.06 1.05 11.58
CA SER A 274 11.81 1.52 10.99
C SER A 274 11.36 0.56 9.90
N THR A 275 10.15 0.77 9.38
CA THR A 275 9.54 0.00 8.29
C THR A 275 8.89 0.95 7.30
N PHE A 276 8.53 0.42 6.13
CA PHE A 276 7.73 1.11 5.13
C PHE A 276 6.68 0.16 4.58
N VAL A 277 5.64 0.73 4.02
CA VAL A 277 4.66 0.06 3.19
C VAL A 277 5.12 0.15 1.74
N PHE A 278 4.99 -0.94 1.00
CA PHE A 278 5.24 -0.96 -0.44
C PHE A 278 4.04 -1.54 -1.16
N ASP A 279 3.78 -1.04 -2.37
CA ASP A 279 2.91 -1.74 -3.32
C ASP A 279 3.69 -2.87 -3.95
N LYS A 280 3.20 -4.10 -3.84
CA LYS A 280 3.96 -5.30 -4.22
C LYS A 280 4.33 -5.31 -5.70
N GLU A 281 3.45 -4.80 -6.55
CA GLU A 281 3.54 -4.91 -8.02
C GLU A 281 3.02 -3.63 -8.68
N ALA A 282 3.73 -3.14 -9.70
CA ALA A 282 3.30 -1.99 -10.50
C ALA A 282 2.17 -2.36 -11.49
N ASN A 283 0.93 -2.44 -11.00
CA ASN A 283 -0.26 -2.70 -11.82
C ASN A 283 -1.48 -1.84 -11.42
N TYR A 284 -2.66 -2.10 -12.02
CA TYR A 284 -3.87 -1.31 -11.74
C TYR A 284 -4.38 -1.46 -10.29
N GLY A 285 -4.33 -2.69 -9.76
CA GLY A 285 -4.65 -3.00 -8.38
C GLY A 285 -3.50 -2.66 -7.47
N VAL A 286 -3.80 -2.07 -6.31
CA VAL A 286 -2.78 -1.75 -5.31
C VAL A 286 -2.88 -2.79 -4.20
N ILE A 287 -1.74 -3.36 -3.80
CA ILE A 287 -1.66 -4.27 -2.66
C ILE A 287 -0.55 -3.77 -1.73
N ASN A 288 -0.97 -3.07 -0.68
CA ASN A 288 -0.10 -2.54 0.35
C ASN A 288 0.38 -3.64 1.29
N GLN A 289 1.69 -3.71 1.50
CA GLN A 289 2.30 -4.65 2.45
C GLN A 289 3.36 -3.94 3.29
N PRO A 290 3.41 -4.18 4.61
CA PRO A 290 4.46 -3.62 5.43
C PRO A 290 5.72 -4.49 5.29
N ALA A 291 6.85 -3.86 4.99
CA ALA A 291 8.15 -4.50 4.84
C ALA A 291 8.73 -4.90 6.20
N VAL A 292 9.18 -6.14 6.34
CA VAL A 292 9.75 -6.68 7.58
C VAL A 292 11.16 -7.20 7.43
N GLY A 293 11.62 -7.44 6.19
CA GLY A 293 12.96 -7.92 5.94
C GLY A 293 13.47 -7.56 4.56
N PHE A 294 14.78 -7.37 4.44
CA PHE A 294 15.47 -7.20 3.18
C PHE A 294 16.80 -7.93 3.23
N GLU A 295 17.05 -8.82 2.27
CA GLU A 295 18.24 -9.66 2.23
C GLU A 295 18.88 -9.64 0.83
N VAL A 296 20.20 -9.48 0.78
CA VAL A 296 21.01 -9.51 -0.45
C VAL A 296 21.67 -10.88 -0.54
N ASP A 297 21.22 -11.69 -1.51
CA ASP A 297 21.69 -13.06 -1.72
C ASP A 297 22.94 -13.12 -2.60
N GLU A 298 23.01 -12.23 -3.59
CA GLU A 298 24.12 -12.14 -4.53
C GLU A 298 24.47 -10.68 -4.75
N GLN A 299 25.76 -10.34 -4.66
CA GLN A 299 26.28 -9.02 -4.98
C GLN A 299 27.62 -9.18 -5.71
N THR A 300 27.67 -8.78 -6.98
CA THR A 300 28.90 -8.87 -7.79
C THR A 300 29.19 -7.53 -8.46
N VAL A 301 30.31 -6.91 -8.10
CA VAL A 301 30.79 -5.66 -8.71
C VAL A 301 31.48 -5.95 -10.04
N MET A 302 31.22 -5.13 -11.06
CA MET A 302 31.82 -5.17 -12.38
C MET A 302 32.04 -3.77 -12.95
N THR A 303 32.84 -3.68 -14.00
CA THR A 303 33.01 -2.43 -14.74
C THR A 303 31.76 -2.09 -15.56
N THR A 304 31.57 -0.81 -15.87
CA THR A 304 30.48 -0.34 -16.73
C THR A 304 30.51 -0.97 -18.13
N ALA A 305 31.71 -1.22 -18.69
CA ALA A 305 31.86 -1.89 -19.99
C ALA A 305 31.46 -3.38 -19.95
N GLU A 306 31.81 -4.09 -18.87
CA GLU A 306 31.39 -5.48 -18.66
C GLU A 306 29.87 -5.59 -18.55
N ASP A 307 29.26 -4.69 -17.77
CA ASP A 307 27.81 -4.60 -17.61
C ASP A 307 27.09 -4.35 -18.95
N ALA A 308 27.50 -3.28 -19.65
CA ALA A 308 26.94 -2.88 -20.94
C ALA A 308 26.95 -4.04 -21.95
N LYS A 309 28.06 -4.77 -22.00
CA LYS A 309 28.21 -5.91 -22.89
C LYS A 309 27.38 -7.11 -22.46
N LYS A 310 27.33 -7.39 -21.16
CA LYS A 310 26.66 -8.57 -20.60
C LYS A 310 25.15 -8.46 -20.67
N PHE A 311 24.56 -7.33 -20.27
CA PHE A 311 23.11 -7.20 -20.13
C PHE A 311 22.45 -6.48 -21.29
N TYR A 312 23.15 -5.53 -21.93
CA TYR A 312 22.57 -4.67 -22.97
C TYR A 312 23.13 -4.90 -24.38
N LYS A 313 24.17 -5.74 -24.51
CA LYS A 313 24.90 -5.99 -25.77
C LYS A 313 25.45 -4.69 -26.38
N LEU A 314 25.91 -3.78 -25.53
CA LEU A 314 26.52 -2.51 -25.87
C LEU A 314 28.02 -2.52 -25.52
N ASP A 315 28.80 -1.70 -26.22
CA ASP A 315 30.23 -1.52 -25.90
C ASP A 315 30.44 -0.53 -24.73
N GLU A 316 29.47 0.34 -24.47
CA GLU A 316 29.53 1.37 -23.43
C GLU A 316 28.22 1.43 -22.63
N TYR A 317 28.33 1.69 -21.33
CA TYR A 317 27.20 1.93 -20.45
C TYR A 317 26.65 3.34 -20.68
N ILE A 318 25.48 3.44 -21.28
CA ILE A 318 24.92 4.74 -21.74
C ILE A 318 23.85 5.31 -20.81
N TRP A 319 23.57 4.66 -19.67
CA TRP A 319 22.39 4.96 -18.84
C TRP A 319 22.63 6.05 -17.80
N ASN A 320 23.79 6.02 -17.16
CA ASN A 320 24.21 7.00 -16.17
C ASN A 320 25.71 7.29 -16.30
N GLN A 321 26.04 8.52 -16.69
CA GLN A 321 27.44 8.95 -16.87
C GLN A 321 28.18 9.15 -15.54
N ASN A 322 27.45 9.24 -14.41
CA ASN A 322 28.05 9.31 -13.08
C ASN A 322 28.40 7.93 -12.52
N ALA A 323 27.98 6.85 -13.17
CA ALA A 323 28.34 5.50 -12.79
C ALA A 323 29.76 5.18 -13.30
N THR A 324 30.65 4.84 -12.38
CA THR A 324 32.03 4.42 -12.69
C THR A 324 32.23 2.92 -12.44
N SER A 325 31.34 2.28 -11.67
CA SER A 325 31.20 0.83 -11.58
C SER A 325 29.74 0.43 -11.40
N ILE A 326 29.45 -0.87 -11.62
CA ILE A 326 28.11 -1.44 -11.50
C ILE A 326 28.15 -2.61 -10.51
N ALA A 327 27.15 -2.76 -9.65
CA ALA A 327 26.95 -3.97 -8.87
C ALA A 327 25.70 -4.71 -9.32
N PHE A 328 25.85 -5.96 -9.78
CA PHE A 328 24.73 -6.87 -9.99
C PHE A 328 24.25 -7.41 -8.65
N VAL A 329 22.94 -7.32 -8.40
CA VAL A 329 22.32 -7.67 -7.13
C VAL A 329 21.13 -8.61 -7.34
N LYS A 330 21.06 -9.67 -6.53
CA LYS A 330 19.82 -10.41 -6.25
C LYS A 330 19.46 -10.19 -4.80
N ALA A 331 18.24 -9.73 -4.56
CA ALA A 331 17.75 -9.44 -3.23
C ALA A 331 16.32 -9.94 -3.02
N ARG A 332 15.96 -10.13 -1.75
CA ARG A 332 14.63 -10.54 -1.29
C ARG A 332 14.06 -9.44 -0.40
N LEU A 333 12.89 -8.93 -0.76
CA LEU A 333 12.07 -8.09 0.13
C LEU A 333 10.98 -8.97 0.76
N THR A 334 10.93 -8.99 2.08
CA THR A 334 9.93 -9.74 2.84
C THR A 334 8.88 -8.77 3.37
N GLY A 335 7.62 -8.99 3.00
CA GLY A 335 6.46 -8.24 3.50
C GLY A 335 5.53 -9.12 4.32
N VAL A 336 4.62 -8.52 5.09
CA VAL A 336 3.56 -9.26 5.80
C VAL A 336 2.39 -9.52 4.85
N LYS A 337 1.90 -10.77 4.82
CA LYS A 337 0.73 -11.16 4.01
C LYS A 337 -0.56 -10.70 4.69
N ASN A 338 -1.56 -10.31 3.90
CA ASN A 338 -2.92 -10.18 4.40
C ASN A 338 -3.52 -11.57 4.71
N MET A 339 -4.56 -11.64 5.53
CA MET A 339 -5.23 -12.89 5.89
C MET A 339 -6.34 -13.25 4.89
N MET A 340 -6.05 -13.19 3.60
CA MET A 340 -6.98 -13.61 2.54
C MET A 340 -6.40 -14.79 1.75
N ASP A 341 -7.23 -15.74 1.37
CA ASP A 341 -6.87 -16.76 0.36
C ASP A 341 -7.05 -16.22 -1.07
N ASP A 342 -6.63 -17.02 -2.05
CA ASP A 342 -6.70 -16.65 -3.47
C ASP A 342 -8.14 -16.53 -3.99
N ASP A 343 -9.13 -17.08 -3.26
CA ASP A 343 -10.57 -16.96 -3.53
C ASP A 343 -11.18 -15.72 -2.84
N GLY A 344 -10.39 -14.91 -2.13
CA GLY A 344 -10.88 -13.75 -1.37
C GLY A 344 -11.63 -14.11 -0.09
N LYS A 345 -11.36 -15.26 0.53
CA LYS A 345 -11.92 -15.59 1.85
C LYS A 345 -10.93 -15.26 2.95
N LEU A 346 -11.46 -14.83 4.10
CA LEU A 346 -10.65 -14.62 5.28
C LEU A 346 -10.08 -15.94 5.79
N LEU A 347 -8.78 -15.99 6.00
CA LEU A 347 -8.10 -17.11 6.63
C LEU A 347 -8.39 -17.15 8.14
N SER A 348 -8.65 -18.34 8.69
CA SER A 348 -8.86 -18.55 10.12
C SER A 348 -7.61 -19.16 10.79
N GLY A 349 -7.26 -18.67 11.98
CA GLY A 349 -6.19 -19.22 12.82
C GLY A 349 -4.82 -18.52 12.70
N PRO A 350 -3.89 -18.79 13.63
CA PRO A 350 -2.52 -18.29 13.56
C PRO A 350 -1.81 -18.93 12.36
N ASN A 351 -1.56 -18.15 11.33
CA ASN A 351 -0.95 -18.63 10.10
C ASN A 351 0.59 -18.72 10.28
N GLU A 352 1.17 -19.90 10.05
CA GLU A 352 2.63 -20.10 10.13
C GLU A 352 3.38 -19.48 8.93
N ASP A 353 2.68 -19.21 7.83
CA ASP A 353 3.22 -18.64 6.58
C ASP A 353 2.67 -17.21 6.36
N PHE A 354 3.04 -16.31 7.28
CA PHE A 354 2.48 -14.95 7.39
C PHE A 354 3.24 -13.87 6.60
N VAL A 355 4.27 -14.27 5.85
CA VAL A 355 5.08 -13.36 5.04
C VAL A 355 4.95 -13.68 3.57
N THR A 356 5.16 -12.67 2.74
CA THR A 356 5.43 -12.83 1.31
C THR A 356 6.87 -12.47 1.05
N VAL A 357 7.49 -13.14 0.08
CA VAL A 357 8.85 -12.83 -0.38
C VAL A 357 8.78 -12.41 -1.84
N SER A 358 9.22 -11.19 -2.12
CA SER A 358 9.42 -10.69 -3.47
C SER A 358 10.90 -10.76 -3.81
N ASN A 359 11.23 -11.41 -4.92
CA ASN A 359 12.61 -11.54 -5.41
C ASN A 359 12.88 -10.47 -6.45
N TYR A 360 14.02 -9.80 -6.30
CA TYR A 360 14.41 -8.71 -7.17
C TYR A 360 15.81 -8.93 -7.72
N THR A 361 15.96 -8.73 -9.02
CA THR A 361 17.26 -8.70 -9.70
C THR A 361 17.46 -7.34 -10.36
N TYR A 362 18.58 -6.69 -10.07
CA TYR A 362 18.85 -5.35 -10.55
C TYR A 362 20.34 -5.05 -10.56
N LEU A 363 20.69 -3.96 -11.22
CA LEU A 363 21.99 -3.33 -11.19
C LEU A 363 21.95 -2.13 -10.24
N LEU A 364 23.01 -1.91 -9.50
CA LEU A 364 23.27 -0.67 -8.79
C LEU A 364 24.37 0.10 -9.52
N GLU A 365 24.12 1.37 -9.78
CA GLU A 365 25.09 2.31 -10.36
C GLU A 365 25.90 2.93 -9.23
N LEU A 366 27.22 2.80 -9.26
CA LEU A 366 28.11 3.32 -8.22
C LEU A 366 29.02 4.42 -8.77
N ASN A 367 29.21 5.49 -8.00
CA ASN A 367 30.20 6.53 -8.30
C ASN A 367 31.62 6.13 -7.82
N ASP A 368 32.61 7.01 -8.03
CA ASP A 368 34.00 6.78 -7.60
C ASP A 368 34.19 6.65 -6.08
N ALA A 369 33.23 7.13 -5.28
CA ALA A 369 33.22 6.99 -3.84
C ALA A 369 32.52 5.70 -3.35
N GLU A 370 32.10 4.83 -4.29
CA GLU A 370 31.31 3.62 -4.08
C GLU A 370 29.91 3.89 -3.49
N GLU A 371 29.40 5.10 -3.71
CA GLU A 371 28.03 5.49 -3.35
C GLU A 371 27.07 5.08 -4.46
N ILE A 372 25.91 4.55 -4.06
CA ILE A 372 24.81 4.22 -4.96
C ILE A 372 24.24 5.54 -5.50
N VAL A 373 24.33 5.71 -6.82
CA VAL A 373 23.85 6.89 -7.57
C VAL A 373 22.77 6.54 -8.59
N GLY A 374 22.22 5.33 -8.50
CA GLY A 374 21.12 4.84 -9.32
C GLY A 374 21.11 3.31 -9.44
N GLY A 375 20.43 2.81 -10.45
CA GLY A 375 20.28 1.39 -10.69
C GLY A 375 19.25 1.07 -11.77
N GLU A 376 19.26 -0.14 -12.29
CA GLU A 376 18.34 -0.58 -13.34
C GLU A 376 17.78 -1.97 -13.02
N TRP A 377 16.47 -2.14 -13.18
CA TRP A 377 15.84 -3.45 -13.04
C TRP A 377 16.32 -4.43 -14.12
N LEU A 378 16.37 -5.72 -13.78
CA LEU A 378 16.78 -6.79 -14.69
C LEU A 378 15.80 -7.96 -14.69
N TYR A 379 15.76 -8.68 -15.82
CA TYR A 379 14.96 -9.89 -16.00
C TYR A 379 13.49 -9.66 -15.62
N GLU A 380 12.88 -10.58 -14.87
CA GLU A 380 11.49 -10.49 -14.39
C GLU A 380 11.24 -9.24 -13.55
N SER A 381 12.27 -8.67 -12.90
CA SER A 381 12.11 -7.43 -12.14
C SER A 381 11.92 -6.19 -13.02
N ASN A 382 12.03 -6.29 -14.35
CA ASN A 382 11.53 -5.23 -15.25
C ASN A 382 9.99 -5.19 -15.28
N ASP A 383 9.35 -6.34 -15.05
CA ASP A 383 7.90 -6.53 -15.12
C ASP A 383 7.26 -6.52 -13.73
N VAL A 384 8.01 -6.97 -12.72
CA VAL A 384 7.54 -7.20 -11.37
C VAL A 384 8.48 -6.55 -10.37
N HIS A 385 8.19 -5.29 -10.06
CA HIS A 385 8.86 -4.52 -9.02
C HIS A 385 7.84 -3.63 -8.28
N PRO A 386 8.18 -3.12 -7.09
CA PRO A 386 7.30 -2.21 -6.37
C PRO A 386 7.09 -0.91 -7.16
N ASP A 387 5.91 -0.33 -6.99
CA ASP A 387 5.52 0.92 -7.65
C ASP A 387 5.90 2.15 -6.80
N PHE A 388 5.63 2.07 -5.49
CA PHE A 388 5.94 3.15 -4.55
C PHE A 388 6.17 2.61 -3.14
N LEU A 389 6.87 3.42 -2.35
CA LEU A 389 7.05 3.21 -0.92
C LEU A 389 6.41 4.38 -0.16
N TRP A 390 5.74 4.06 0.94
CA TRP A 390 5.20 5.07 1.83
C TRP A 390 5.16 4.59 3.27
N PHE A 391 5.03 5.51 4.21
CA PHE A 391 4.76 5.14 5.60
C PHE A 391 4.04 6.27 6.34
N PRO A 392 3.14 5.92 7.26
CA PRO A 392 2.47 6.91 8.09
C PRO A 392 3.47 7.48 9.12
N THR A 393 3.32 8.77 9.44
CA THR A 393 4.22 9.47 10.35
C THR A 393 3.72 9.53 11.80
N SER A 394 2.45 9.17 12.02
CA SER A 394 1.81 9.25 13.34
C SER A 394 0.63 8.29 13.46
N LYS A 395 0.19 8.09 14.71
CA LYS A 395 -1.08 7.44 15.05
C LYS A 395 -2.23 8.47 15.03
N PRO A 396 -3.49 8.02 14.94
CA PRO A 396 -4.64 8.86 15.22
C PRO A 396 -4.52 9.56 16.58
N ALA A 397 -5.06 10.78 16.68
CA ALA A 397 -5.13 11.49 17.96
C ALA A 397 -5.93 10.67 18.98
N ALA A 398 -5.51 10.65 20.25
CA ALA A 398 -6.13 9.79 21.26
C ALA A 398 -7.64 10.03 21.45
N ASN A 399 -8.12 11.24 21.18
CA ASN A 399 -9.53 11.63 21.26
C ASN A 399 -10.30 11.51 19.94
N THR A 400 -9.71 10.89 18.91
CA THR A 400 -10.39 10.65 17.63
C THR A 400 -11.63 9.79 17.82
N THR A 401 -12.73 10.28 17.25
CA THR A 401 -13.94 9.50 16.99
C THR A 401 -14.23 9.64 15.50
N THR A 402 -14.39 8.51 14.81
CA THR A 402 -14.65 8.51 13.37
C THR A 402 -16.01 9.11 13.04
N SER A 403 -16.23 9.42 11.77
CA SER A 403 -17.50 9.91 11.23
C SER A 403 -18.70 8.99 11.55
N ILE A 404 -18.47 7.69 11.78
CA ILE A 404 -19.50 6.70 12.12
C ILE A 404 -19.68 6.46 13.63
N GLY A 405 -18.93 7.17 14.49
CA GLY A 405 -19.01 7.03 15.94
C GLY A 405 -18.10 5.95 16.55
N LEU A 406 -17.12 5.44 15.78
CA LEU A 406 -16.11 4.51 16.28
C LEU A 406 -15.02 5.31 17.03
N SER A 407 -14.85 5.05 18.32
CA SER A 407 -13.90 5.80 19.17
C SER A 407 -12.55 5.11 19.19
N TYR A 408 -11.49 5.82 18.78
CA TYR A 408 -10.12 5.30 18.82
C TYR A 408 -9.71 4.94 20.26
N ALA A 409 -10.08 5.76 21.25
CA ALA A 409 -9.82 5.47 22.67
C ALA A 409 -10.45 4.15 23.13
N SER A 410 -11.73 3.92 22.81
CA SER A 410 -12.43 2.67 23.16
C SER A 410 -11.80 1.45 22.49
N VAL A 411 -11.43 1.55 21.21
CA VAL A 411 -10.76 0.46 20.49
C VAL A 411 -9.35 0.23 21.06
N LYS A 412 -8.65 1.28 21.47
CA LYS A 412 -7.34 1.18 22.14
C LYS A 412 -7.44 0.44 23.47
N GLU A 413 -8.47 0.67 24.28
CA GLU A 413 -8.69 -0.09 25.52
C GLU A 413 -8.88 -1.59 25.25
N LEU A 414 -9.64 -1.95 24.21
CA LEU A 414 -9.78 -3.34 23.77
C LEU A 414 -8.44 -3.94 23.33
N ILE A 415 -7.64 -3.19 22.56
CA ILE A 415 -6.29 -3.63 22.12
C ILE A 415 -5.38 -3.87 23.33
N GLU A 416 -5.29 -2.93 24.27
CA GLU A 416 -4.41 -3.06 25.42
C GLU A 416 -4.82 -4.26 26.30
N ALA A 417 -6.12 -4.44 26.54
CA ALA A 417 -6.63 -5.61 27.27
C ALA A 417 -6.32 -6.93 26.53
N SER A 418 -6.55 -6.98 25.21
CA SER A 418 -6.33 -8.17 24.39
C SER A 418 -4.85 -8.54 24.27
N ALA A 419 -3.97 -7.55 24.06
CA ALA A 419 -2.54 -7.76 23.95
C ALA A 419 -1.90 -8.21 25.27
N ALA A 420 -2.46 -7.75 26.41
CA ALA A 420 -2.05 -8.17 27.75
C ALA A 420 -2.73 -9.46 28.22
N CYS A 421 -3.70 -10.01 27.47
CA CYS A 421 -4.57 -11.09 27.90
C CYS A 421 -5.23 -10.81 29.26
N ALA A 422 -5.65 -9.57 29.45
CA ALA A 422 -6.23 -9.04 30.68
C ALA A 422 -7.69 -8.64 30.46
N LYS A 423 -8.40 -8.35 31.56
CA LYS A 423 -9.72 -7.73 31.50
C LYS A 423 -9.58 -6.25 31.13
N MET A 424 -10.57 -5.72 30.44
CA MET A 424 -10.71 -4.27 30.27
C MET A 424 -10.90 -3.62 31.65
N ALA A 425 -10.29 -2.44 31.83
CA ALA A 425 -10.31 -1.70 33.09
C ALA A 425 -11.68 -1.10 33.41
#